data_AF-A0A7Y7WCH6-F1
#
_entry.id   AF-A0A7Y7WCH6-F1
#
_cell.length_a   1.000
_cell.length_b   1.000
_cell.length_c   1.000
_cell.angle_alpha   90.00
_cell.angle_beta   90.00
_cell.angle_gamma   90.00
#
_symmetry.space_group_name_H-M   'P 1'
#
loop_
_entity.id
_entity.type
_entity.pdbx_description
1 polymer ?
#
loop_
_entity_poly.entity_id
_entity_poly.type
_entity_poly.pdbx_seq_one_letter_code
_entity_poly.pdbx_strand_id
1 'polypeptide(L)'
;MSDKALYLNEVIEAHKVIEQWFAGALANDALEPLLGRFTDAFSMVTPTGRQLDKAGLAALFAGAGGRRPGCTITLGELEVFALHEAGAVVHYREWQADDTDARTDRLSTAVFEKQLDGRVLWRHLHETFTQA
;
A
#
# COMPACT_ATOMS: atom_id res chain seq x y z
N MET A 1 -5.52 -20.80 -8.69
CA MET A 1 -4.51 -19.72 -8.57
C MET A 1 -3.64 -20.05 -7.38
N SER A 2 -2.31 -19.95 -7.47
CA SER A 2 -1.45 -20.22 -6.32
C SER A 2 -1.70 -19.17 -5.23
N ASP A 3 -1.57 -19.54 -3.94
CA ASP A 3 -1.73 -18.59 -2.82
C ASP A 3 -0.84 -17.34 -3.00
N LYS A 4 0.30 -17.44 -3.68
CA LYS A 4 1.18 -16.30 -4.00
C LYS A 4 0.51 -15.21 -4.82
N ALA A 5 -0.23 -15.58 -5.86
CA ALA A 5 -0.85 -14.63 -6.78
C ALA A 5 -1.88 -13.73 -6.07
N LEU A 6 -2.54 -14.26 -5.04
CA LEU A 6 -3.49 -13.52 -4.22
C LEU A 6 -2.83 -12.29 -3.56
N TYR A 7 -1.66 -12.49 -2.94
CA TYR A 7 -0.95 -11.41 -2.24
C TYR A 7 -0.32 -10.41 -3.20
N LEU A 8 0.25 -10.87 -4.32
CA LEU A 8 0.80 -9.98 -5.34
C LEU A 8 -0.28 -9.12 -6.00
N ASN A 9 -1.45 -9.71 -6.30
CA ASN A 9 -2.59 -8.98 -6.83
C ASN A 9 -3.10 -7.95 -5.81
N GLU A 10 -3.13 -8.28 -4.52
CA GLU A 10 -3.54 -7.32 -3.49
C GLU A 10 -2.59 -6.12 -3.43
N VAL A 11 -1.27 -6.32 -3.54
CA VAL A 11 -0.30 -5.21 -3.67
C VAL A 11 -0.65 -4.34 -4.89
N ILE A 12 -0.86 -4.95 -6.05
CA ILE A 12 -1.15 -4.21 -7.29
C ILE A 12 -2.46 -3.42 -7.18
N GLU A 13 -3.53 -4.07 -6.73
CA GLU A 13 -4.86 -3.44 -6.65
C GLU A 13 -4.93 -2.35 -5.58
N ALA A 14 -4.26 -2.52 -4.44
CA ALA A 14 -4.17 -1.47 -3.43
C ALA A 14 -3.49 -0.22 -3.99
N HIS A 15 -2.35 -0.36 -4.68
CA HIS A 15 -1.63 0.79 -5.23
C HIS A 15 -2.39 1.48 -6.38
N LYS A 16 -3.15 0.74 -7.20
CA LYS A 16 -4.05 1.36 -8.19
C LYS A 16 -5.09 2.27 -7.53
N VAL A 17 -5.71 1.81 -6.44
CA VAL A 17 -6.69 2.63 -5.70
C VAL A 17 -6.01 3.83 -5.06
N ILE A 18 -4.83 3.65 -4.46
CA ILE A 18 -4.04 4.75 -3.86
C ILE A 18 -3.64 5.78 -4.91
N GLU A 19 -3.18 5.35 -6.08
CA GLU A 19 -2.85 6.22 -7.22
C GLU A 19 -4.04 7.09 -7.62
N GLN A 20 -5.18 6.45 -7.90
CA GLN A 20 -6.40 7.15 -8.31
C GLN A 20 -6.93 8.09 -7.20
N TRP A 21 -6.82 7.68 -5.94
CA TRP A 21 -7.15 8.51 -4.79
C TRP A 21 -6.28 9.77 -4.71
N PHE A 22 -4.95 9.61 -4.81
CA PHE A 22 -4.01 10.74 -4.78
C PHE A 22 -4.16 11.67 -5.97
N ALA A 23 -4.43 11.12 -7.16
CA ALA A 23 -4.72 11.87 -8.38
C ALA A 23 -6.08 12.61 -8.35
N GLY A 24 -6.94 12.31 -7.38
CA GLY A 24 -8.29 12.90 -7.29
C GLY A 24 -9.28 12.35 -8.31
N ALA A 25 -8.99 11.17 -8.86
CA ALA A 25 -9.85 10.47 -9.82
C ALA A 25 -10.99 9.68 -9.15
N LEU A 26 -10.97 9.56 -7.82
CA LEU A 26 -12.00 8.90 -7.02
C LEU A 26 -12.81 9.92 -6.21
N ALA A 27 -14.08 9.58 -5.97
CA ALA A 27 -14.93 10.31 -5.05
C ALA A 27 -14.52 10.04 -3.59
N ASN A 28 -14.93 10.93 -2.68
CA ASN A 28 -14.55 10.88 -1.26
C ASN A 28 -15.03 9.62 -0.53
N ASP A 29 -16.08 8.96 -1.03
CA ASP A 29 -16.59 7.68 -0.51
C ASP A 29 -15.65 6.50 -0.78
N ALA A 30 -14.62 6.66 -1.62
CA ALA A 30 -13.61 5.64 -1.87
C ALA A 30 -12.62 5.45 -0.71
N LEU A 31 -12.55 6.39 0.24
CA LEU A 31 -11.62 6.33 1.37
C LEU A 31 -11.92 5.14 2.30
N GLU A 32 -13.19 4.90 2.62
CA GLU A 32 -13.59 3.81 3.51
C GLU A 32 -13.29 2.42 2.90
N PRO A 33 -13.66 2.12 1.64
CA PRO A 33 -13.22 0.90 0.95
C PRO A 33 -11.70 0.72 0.88
N LEU A 34 -10.94 1.80 0.67
CA LEU A 34 -9.47 1.76 0.69
C LEU A 34 -8.95 1.32 2.07
N LEU A 35 -9.48 1.92 3.15
CA LEU A 35 -9.12 1.56 4.52
C LEU A 35 -9.57 0.15 4.91
N GLY A 36 -10.62 -0.38 4.27
CA GLY A 36 -11.10 -1.76 4.43
C GLY A 36 -10.10 -2.84 4.01
N ARG A 37 -9.04 -2.48 3.26
CA ARG A 37 -7.93 -3.39 2.91
C ARG A 37 -6.97 -3.66 4.07
N PHE A 38 -7.05 -2.88 5.16
CA PHE A 38 -6.12 -2.95 6.29
C PHE A 38 -6.79 -3.59 7.51
N THR A 39 -6.07 -4.50 8.18
CA THR A 39 -6.49 -5.06 9.48
C THR A 39 -6.63 -3.96 10.54
N ASP A 40 -7.49 -4.14 11.54
CA ASP A 40 -7.60 -3.17 12.65
C ASP A 40 -6.31 -3.01 13.44
N ALA A 41 -5.50 -4.07 13.49
CA ALA A 41 -4.19 -4.06 14.11
C ALA A 41 -3.08 -3.47 13.20
N PHE A 42 -3.40 -2.95 12.02
CA PHE A 42 -2.42 -2.47 11.05
C PHE A 42 -1.42 -1.48 11.66
N SER A 43 -0.17 -1.60 11.22
CA SER A 43 0.90 -0.69 11.57
C SER A 43 1.82 -0.45 10.36
N MET A 44 2.47 0.69 10.31
CA MET A 44 3.52 0.93 9.32
C MET A 44 4.67 1.77 9.85
N VAL A 45 5.82 1.61 9.22
CA VAL A 45 6.96 2.52 9.29
C VAL A 45 7.08 3.20 7.92
N THR A 46 6.86 4.51 7.88
CA THR A 46 7.01 5.31 6.66
C THR A 46 8.48 5.41 6.24
N PRO A 47 8.80 5.84 5.00
CA PRO A 47 10.17 6.03 4.58
C PRO A 47 10.97 7.04 5.42
N THR A 48 10.26 7.94 6.13
CA THR A 48 10.83 8.93 7.04
C THR A 48 10.97 8.42 8.49
N GLY A 49 10.73 7.12 8.73
CA GLY A 49 10.82 6.49 10.04
C GLY A 49 9.65 6.80 10.98
N ARG A 50 8.59 7.45 10.51
CA ARG A 50 7.38 7.67 11.32
C ARG A 50 6.60 6.38 11.44
N GLN A 51 6.11 6.10 12.63
CA GLN A 51 5.22 4.97 12.88
C GLN A 51 3.77 5.43 12.82
N LEU A 52 2.93 4.70 12.08
CA LEU A 52 1.50 4.95 11.99
C LEU A 52 0.74 3.66 12.28
N ASP A 53 -0.36 3.77 13.02
CA ASP A 53 -1.38 2.72 13.09
C ASP A 53 -2.44 2.94 11.99
N LYS A 54 -3.53 2.16 12.00
CA LYS A 54 -4.63 2.31 11.05
C LYS A 54 -5.27 3.71 11.09
N ALA A 55 -5.39 4.33 12.26
CA ALA A 55 -5.97 5.66 12.40
C ALA A 55 -5.03 6.73 11.81
N GLY A 56 -3.72 6.60 12.05
CA GLY A 56 -2.70 7.44 11.43
C GLY A 56 -2.65 7.30 9.91
N LEU A 57 -2.80 6.09 9.39
CA LEU A 57 -2.94 5.83 7.95
C LEU A 57 -4.21 6.48 7.38
N ALA A 58 -5.34 6.38 8.08
CA ALA A 58 -6.59 7.02 7.67
C ALA A 58 -6.45 8.53 7.58
N ALA A 59 -5.81 9.17 8.56
CA ALA A 59 -5.53 10.60 8.52
C ALA A 59 -4.59 10.98 7.35
N LEU A 60 -3.61 10.14 7.04
CA LEU A 60 -2.71 10.34 5.90
C LEU A 60 -3.49 10.30 4.58
N PHE A 61 -4.31 9.27 4.36
CA PHE A 61 -5.12 9.16 3.13
C PHE A 61 -6.15 10.28 3.03
N ALA A 62 -6.89 10.58 4.10
CA ALA A 62 -7.85 11.68 4.13
C ALA A 62 -7.19 13.02 3.78
N GLY A 63 -5.96 13.23 4.25
CA GLY A 63 -5.17 14.38 3.83
C GLY A 63 -4.84 14.32 2.34
N ALA A 64 -4.24 13.24 1.88
CA ALA A 64 -3.60 13.17 0.55
C ALA A 64 -4.56 13.07 -0.65
N GLY A 65 -5.84 12.78 -0.43
CA GLY A 65 -6.85 12.67 -1.50
C GLY A 65 -6.88 13.90 -2.41
N GLY A 66 -6.70 13.68 -3.72
CA GLY A 66 -6.68 14.73 -4.74
C GLY A 66 -5.55 15.76 -4.62
N ARG A 67 -4.55 15.55 -3.75
CA ARG A 67 -3.45 16.50 -3.55
C ARG A 67 -2.26 16.29 -4.48
N ARG A 68 -2.26 15.25 -5.30
CA ARG A 68 -1.16 14.93 -6.22
C ARG A 68 -1.69 14.72 -7.64
N PRO A 69 -2.04 15.80 -8.37
CA PRO A 69 -2.46 15.71 -9.77
C PRO A 69 -1.44 14.94 -10.61
N GLY A 70 -1.94 14.07 -11.49
CA GLY A 70 -1.08 13.21 -12.32
C GLY A 70 -0.28 12.16 -11.55
N CYS A 71 -0.65 11.86 -10.29
CA CYS A 71 0.02 10.82 -9.51
C CYS A 71 0.04 9.50 -10.31
N THR A 72 1.22 8.93 -10.42
CA THR A 72 1.46 7.61 -11.00
C THR A 72 2.28 6.78 -10.01
N ILE A 73 1.94 5.50 -9.91
CA ILE A 73 2.60 4.51 -9.06
C ILE A 73 2.98 3.32 -9.92
N THR A 74 4.28 3.12 -10.11
CA THR A 74 4.81 1.95 -10.80
C THR A 74 5.40 0.98 -9.78
N LEU A 75 5.00 -0.28 -9.86
CA LEU A 75 5.54 -1.35 -9.02
C LEU A 75 6.55 -2.20 -9.79
N GLY A 76 7.61 -2.60 -9.13
CA GLY A 76 8.62 -3.53 -9.64
C GLY A 76 9.19 -4.41 -8.54
N GLU A 77 10.06 -5.35 -8.90
CA GLU A 77 10.71 -6.25 -7.94
C GLU A 77 9.71 -6.96 -6.99
N LEU A 78 8.51 -7.27 -7.49
CA LEU A 78 7.44 -7.87 -6.68
C LEU A 78 7.74 -9.35 -6.44
N GLU A 79 7.84 -9.73 -5.16
CA GLU A 79 8.13 -11.09 -4.76
C GLU A 79 7.38 -11.47 -3.47
N VAL A 80 6.78 -12.67 -3.44
CA VAL A 80 6.35 -13.28 -2.18
C VAL A 80 7.55 -13.92 -1.50
N PHE A 81 8.12 -13.21 -0.52
CA PHE A 81 9.29 -13.61 0.24
C PHE A 81 9.01 -14.80 1.16
N ALA A 82 7.86 -14.80 1.84
CA ALA A 82 7.44 -15.89 2.72
C ALA A 82 5.94 -16.17 2.58
N LEU A 83 5.58 -17.45 2.65
CA LEU A 83 4.20 -17.92 2.72
C LEU A 83 4.01 -18.72 4.00
N HIS A 84 2.85 -18.55 4.63
CA HIS A 84 2.42 -19.36 5.76
C HIS A 84 0.90 -19.52 5.75
N GLU A 85 0.37 -20.40 6.60
CA GLU A 85 -1.06 -20.69 6.66
C GLU A 85 -1.90 -19.41 6.88
N ALA A 86 -1.46 -18.56 7.78
CA ALA A 86 -2.14 -17.32 8.16
C ALA A 86 -1.87 -16.11 7.25
N GLY A 87 -1.10 -16.22 6.16
CA GLY A 87 -0.71 -15.03 5.40
C GLY A 87 0.57 -15.14 4.58
N ALA A 88 1.18 -13.97 4.30
CA ALA A 88 2.40 -13.86 3.51
C ALA A 88 3.21 -12.62 3.86
N VAL A 89 4.49 -12.65 3.52
CA VAL A 89 5.36 -11.47 3.45
C VAL A 89 5.72 -11.22 1.99
N VAL A 90 5.52 -9.99 1.53
CA VAL A 90 5.79 -9.55 0.16
C VAL A 90 6.81 -8.42 0.17
N HIS A 91 7.80 -8.54 -0.72
CA HIS A 91 8.71 -7.45 -1.06
C HIS A 91 8.28 -6.84 -2.39
N TYR A 92 8.40 -5.53 -2.49
CA TYR A 92 8.24 -4.83 -3.76
C TYR A 92 9.01 -3.50 -3.73
N ARG A 93 9.30 -2.99 -4.91
CA ARG A 93 9.78 -1.64 -5.13
C ARG A 93 8.68 -0.80 -5.73
N GLU A 94 8.60 0.45 -5.31
CA GLU A 94 7.61 1.40 -5.75
C GLU A 94 8.27 2.70 -6.20
N TRP A 95 7.91 3.12 -7.41
CA TRP A 95 8.24 4.45 -7.92
C TRP A 95 6.97 5.28 -8.01
N GLN A 96 6.99 6.46 -7.41
CA GLN A 96 5.91 7.43 -7.56
C GLN A 96 6.40 8.66 -8.29
N ALA A 97 5.57 9.18 -9.19
CA ALA A 97 5.75 10.48 -9.82
C ALA A 97 4.43 11.26 -9.85
N ASP A 98 4.49 12.59 -9.98
CA ASP A 98 3.32 13.44 -10.22
C ASP A 98 3.67 14.64 -11.12
N ASP A 99 2.67 15.46 -11.47
CA ASP A 99 2.81 16.60 -12.38
C ASP A 99 3.67 17.74 -11.81
N THR A 100 4.11 17.66 -10.56
CA THR A 100 5.00 18.65 -9.93
C THR A 100 6.48 18.30 -10.08
N ASP A 101 6.80 17.30 -10.92
CA ASP A 101 8.13 16.69 -11.08
C ASP A 101 8.68 16.00 -9.82
N ALA A 102 7.86 15.83 -8.78
CA ALA A 102 8.24 15.07 -7.60
C ALA A 102 8.36 13.58 -7.96
N ARG A 103 9.51 12.98 -7.66
CA ARG A 103 9.78 11.55 -7.89
C ARG A 103 10.28 10.91 -6.61
N THR A 104 9.75 9.75 -6.28
CA THR A 104 10.22 8.95 -5.14
C THR A 104 10.44 7.51 -5.55
N ASP A 105 11.39 6.86 -4.89
CA ASP A 105 11.77 5.48 -5.10
C ASP A 105 11.95 4.83 -3.73
N ARG A 106 11.18 3.77 -3.46
CA ARG A 106 11.20 3.09 -2.16
C ARG A 106 11.13 1.57 -2.31
N LEU A 107 11.80 0.89 -1.39
CA LEU A 107 11.64 -0.53 -1.14
C LEU A 107 10.63 -0.72 -0.01
N SER A 108 9.81 -1.76 -0.13
CA SER A 108 8.70 -2.03 0.77
C SER A 108 8.67 -3.49 1.19
N THR A 109 8.43 -3.73 2.48
CA THR A 109 8.10 -5.04 3.05
C THR A 109 6.68 -4.99 3.60
N ALA A 110 5.78 -5.72 2.97
CA ALA A 110 4.39 -5.85 3.38
C ALA A 110 4.13 -7.20 4.04
N VAL A 111 3.45 -7.18 5.18
CA VAL A 111 2.95 -8.38 5.86
C VAL A 111 1.45 -8.43 5.67
N PHE A 112 0.96 -9.56 5.19
CA PHE A 112 -0.46 -9.84 4.97
C PHE A 112 -0.98 -10.87 5.96
N GLU A 113 -2.23 -10.69 6.35
CA GLU A 113 -3.01 -11.65 7.13
C GLU A 113 -4.15 -12.20 6.27
N LYS A 114 -4.28 -13.52 6.18
CA LYS A 114 -5.38 -14.20 5.51
C LYS A 114 -6.50 -14.44 6.52
N GLN A 115 -7.66 -13.85 6.25
CA GLN A 115 -8.87 -14.00 7.04
C GLN A 115 -9.53 -15.38 6.78
N LEU A 116 -10.38 -15.81 7.72
CA LEU A 116 -11.13 -17.08 7.60
C LEU A 116 -12.06 -17.09 6.37
N ASP A 117 -12.55 -15.93 5.94
CA ASP A 117 -13.37 -15.77 4.74
C ASP A 117 -12.55 -15.73 3.43
N GLY A 118 -11.22 -15.89 3.52
CA GLY A 118 -10.31 -15.93 2.39
C GLY A 118 -9.79 -14.56 1.94
N ARG A 119 -10.26 -13.45 2.51
CA ARG A 119 -9.69 -12.12 2.23
C ARG A 119 -8.25 -12.04 2.74
N VAL A 120 -7.42 -11.28 2.03
CA VAL A 120 -6.08 -10.93 2.48
C VAL A 120 -6.05 -9.46 2.85
N LEU A 121 -5.58 -9.15 4.05
CA LEU A 121 -5.56 -7.81 4.60
C LEU A 121 -4.14 -7.41 4.97
N TRP A 122 -3.84 -6.12 4.78
CA TRP A 122 -2.56 -5.54 5.17
C TRP A 122 -2.46 -5.53 6.70
N ARG A 123 -1.41 -6.15 7.23
CA ARG A 123 -1.12 -6.25 8.67
C ARG A 123 0.03 -5.37 9.10
N HIS A 124 1.06 -5.27 8.27
CA HIS A 124 2.19 -4.36 8.49
C HIS A 124 2.78 -3.89 7.16
N LEU A 125 3.38 -2.70 7.17
CA LEU A 125 4.16 -2.17 6.04
C LEU A 125 5.39 -1.42 6.55
N HIS A 126 6.56 -1.74 6.02
CA HIS A 126 7.77 -0.96 6.27
C HIS A 126 8.35 -0.53 4.93
N GLU A 127 8.56 0.77 4.77
CA GLU A 127 9.12 1.37 3.56
C GLU A 127 10.48 2.02 3.83
N THR A 128 11.34 2.07 2.83
CA THR A 128 12.65 2.73 2.89
C THR A 128 12.94 3.41 1.56
N PHE A 129 13.29 4.71 1.58
CA PHE A 129 13.74 5.40 0.36
C PHE A 129 15.09 4.83 -0.10
N THR A 130 15.24 4.60 -1.41
CA THR A 130 16.48 4.08 -2.00
C THR A 130 17.45 5.18 -2.41
N GLN A 131 16.98 6.42 -2.54
CA GLN A 131 17.78 7.62 -2.75
C GLN A 131 17.24 8.72 -1.83
N ALA A 132 18.14 9.37 -1.09
CA ALA A 132 17.86 10.54 -0.27
C ALA A 132 18.15 11.82 -1.06
#